data_AF-A0A5D6Y7V3-F1
#
_entry.id   AF-A0A5D6Y7V3-F1
#
_cell.length_a   1.000
_cell.length_b   1.000
_cell.length_c   1.000
_cell.angle_alpha   90.00
_cell.angle_beta   90.00
_cell.angle_gamma   90.00
#
_symmetry.space_group_name_H-M   'P 1'
#
loop_
_entity.id
_entity.type
_entity.pdbx_description
1 polymer ?
#
loop_
_entity_poly.entity_id
_entity_poly.type
_entity_poly.pdbx_seq_one_letter_code
_entity_poly.pdbx_strand_id
1 'polypeptide(L)'
;MGGGGLRILGHKSWHVWRRDNIERVLRDERRQKEEQQSASDKQRRVEQERRAHLLRTATGDDDAAAAADGRESKGVRLFAPEEQQEQQRLASAADARKAAAQETLGKQAALPWYAKAQREQADSDERSNNASRREQKRKRALKNEDPLRHMRPRRAAQDGDSGDDLRPVKLSKDAEERARREYRSEYSRSASESLAAYTAKERRGSDKPSSRKRAKDDAKRVAKEAMIQQLRREREEREESERVRAAALLRRT
;
A
#
# COMPACT_ATOMS: atom_id res chain seq x y z
N MET A 1 -2.94 -12.47 -56.77
CA MET A 1 -3.91 -11.45 -56.31
C MET A 1 -3.86 -11.36 -54.78
N GLY A 2 -2.80 -10.76 -54.23
CA GLY A 2 -2.65 -10.59 -52.78
C GLY A 2 -3.35 -9.33 -52.33
N GLY A 3 -4.62 -9.45 -51.93
CA GLY A 3 -5.40 -8.37 -51.32
C GLY A 3 -4.86 -8.04 -49.93
N GLY A 4 -3.73 -7.35 -49.86
CA GLY A 4 -3.22 -6.70 -48.66
C GLY A 4 -4.12 -5.51 -48.32
N GLY A 5 -5.35 -5.80 -47.88
CA GLY A 5 -6.31 -4.80 -47.43
C GLY A 5 -5.67 -3.97 -46.34
N LEU A 6 -5.33 -2.73 -46.70
CA LEU A 6 -4.68 -1.77 -45.83
C LEU A 6 -5.50 -1.70 -44.53
N ARG A 7 -4.93 -2.15 -43.41
CA ARG A 7 -5.55 -2.10 -42.08
C ARG A 7 -5.53 -0.66 -41.57
N ILE A 8 -6.21 0.24 -42.30
CA ILE A 8 -6.30 1.68 -42.04
C ILE A 8 -6.84 1.94 -40.62
N LEU A 9 -7.62 1.00 -40.09
CA LEU A 9 -8.29 1.13 -38.80
C LEU A 9 -7.31 1.10 -37.60
N GLY A 10 -6.23 0.31 -37.67
CA GLY A 10 -5.22 0.28 -36.61
C GLY A 10 -4.45 1.60 -36.46
N HIS A 11 -4.42 2.42 -37.51
CA HIS A 11 -3.65 3.68 -37.55
C HIS A 11 -4.41 4.91 -37.06
N LYS A 12 -5.69 4.80 -36.69
CA LYS A 12 -6.50 5.93 -36.21
C LYS A 12 -6.45 6.06 -34.68
N SER A 13 -6.18 7.27 -34.17
CA SER A 13 -6.04 7.57 -32.74
C SER A 13 -7.29 7.30 -31.90
N TRP A 14 -8.47 7.37 -32.50
CA TRP A 14 -9.75 7.10 -31.82
C TRP A 14 -10.10 5.61 -31.75
N HIS A 15 -9.31 4.73 -32.37
CA HIS A 15 -9.67 3.33 -32.48
C HIS A 15 -9.64 2.62 -31.12
N VAL A 16 -10.77 2.03 -30.70
CA VAL A 16 -10.98 1.48 -29.35
C VAL A 16 -9.97 0.38 -29.00
N TRP A 17 -9.61 -0.47 -29.97
CA TRP A 17 -8.66 -1.58 -29.75
C TRP A 17 -7.19 -1.15 -29.70
N ARG A 18 -6.90 0.14 -29.82
CA ARG A 18 -5.54 0.62 -29.57
C ARG A 18 -5.20 0.43 -28.11
N ARG A 19 -3.99 -0.08 -27.89
CA ARG A 19 -3.41 -0.25 -26.56
C ARG A 19 -3.54 1.02 -25.71
N ASP A 20 -3.25 2.19 -26.27
CA ASP A 20 -3.32 3.46 -25.55
C ASP A 20 -4.74 3.83 -25.08
N ASN A 21 -5.75 3.50 -25.89
CA ASN A 21 -7.16 3.75 -25.54
C ASN A 21 -7.65 2.75 -24.50
N ILE A 22 -7.27 1.48 -24.63
CA ILE A 22 -7.53 0.45 -23.62
C ILE A 22 -6.87 0.84 -22.29
N GLU A 23 -5.62 1.29 -22.31
CA GLU A 23 -4.90 1.73 -21.10
C GLU A 23 -5.53 2.99 -20.48
N ARG A 24 -6.09 3.89 -21.29
CA ARG A 24 -6.83 5.05 -20.80
C ARG A 24 -8.12 4.61 -20.09
N VAL A 25 -8.92 3.75 -20.72
CA VAL A 25 -10.15 3.21 -20.14
C VAL A 25 -9.84 2.47 -18.83
N LEU A 26 -8.84 1.59 -18.82
CA LEU A 26 -8.44 0.86 -17.61
C LEU A 26 -7.97 1.79 -16.47
N ARG A 27 -7.36 2.93 -16.79
CA ARG A 27 -6.96 3.93 -15.79
C ARG A 27 -8.18 4.64 -15.23
N ASP A 28 -9.14 4.98 -16.07
CA ASP A 28 -10.36 5.66 -15.66
C ASP A 28 -11.24 4.72 -14.83
N GLU A 29 -11.40 3.46 -15.24
CA GLU A 29 -12.08 2.42 -14.47
C GLU A 29 -11.42 2.18 -13.10
N ARG A 30 -10.07 2.17 -13.04
CA ARG A 30 -9.36 2.02 -11.77
C ARG A 30 -9.63 3.19 -10.83
N ARG A 31 -9.56 4.42 -11.33
CA ARG A 31 -9.86 5.63 -10.55
C ARG A 31 -11.29 5.60 -10.02
N GLN A 32 -12.24 5.25 -10.88
CA GLN A 32 -13.65 5.14 -10.49
C GLN A 32 -13.86 4.07 -9.43
N LYS A 33 -13.19 2.91 -9.55
CA LYS A 33 -13.26 1.84 -8.55
C LYS A 33 -12.67 2.28 -7.20
N GLU A 34 -11.53 2.96 -7.21
CA GLU A 34 -10.90 3.51 -6.00
C GLU A 34 -11.81 4.57 -5.34
N GLU A 35 -12.44 5.45 -6.13
CA GLU A 35 -13.40 6.43 -5.65
C GLU A 35 -14.63 5.77 -5.02
N GLN A 36 -15.22 4.77 -5.69
CA GLN A 36 -16.36 4.00 -5.17
C GLN A 36 -16.00 3.29 -3.85
N GLN A 37 -14.82 2.65 -3.78
CA GLN A 37 -14.35 2.01 -2.55
C GLN A 37 -14.18 3.02 -1.41
N SER A 38 -13.55 4.16 -1.69
CA SER A 38 -13.37 5.21 -0.69
C SER A 38 -14.70 5.79 -0.22
N ALA A 39 -15.69 5.90 -1.12
CA ALA A 39 -17.03 6.37 -0.80
C ALA A 39 -17.78 5.34 0.06
N SER A 40 -17.71 4.04 -0.29
CA SER A 40 -18.32 2.98 0.51
C SER A 40 -17.69 2.86 1.90
N ASP A 41 -16.37 3.04 2.02
CA ASP A 41 -15.68 3.02 3.30
C ASP A 41 -16.09 4.20 4.19
N LYS A 42 -16.23 5.40 3.61
CA LYS A 42 -16.76 6.57 4.32
C LYS A 42 -18.20 6.34 4.77
N GLN A 43 -19.07 5.82 3.90
CA GLN A 43 -20.45 5.51 4.26
C GLN A 43 -20.51 4.49 5.39
N ARG A 44 -19.69 3.42 5.32
CA ARG A 44 -19.60 2.41 6.38
C ARG A 44 -19.14 3.01 7.71
N ARG A 45 -18.18 3.94 7.70
CA ARG A 45 -17.74 4.66 8.91
C ARG A 45 -18.85 5.53 9.49
N VAL A 46 -19.54 6.31 8.66
CA VAL A 46 -20.66 7.16 9.09
C VAL A 46 -21.80 6.31 9.65
N GLU A 47 -22.11 5.17 9.05
CA GLU A 47 -23.12 4.24 9.55
C GLU A 47 -22.71 3.63 10.90
N GLN A 48 -21.44 3.25 11.06
CA GLN A 48 -20.90 2.79 12.34
C GLN A 48 -20.99 3.87 13.42
N GLU A 49 -20.65 5.12 13.10
CA GLU A 49 -20.76 6.25 14.01
C GLU A 49 -22.22 6.51 14.39
N ARG A 50 -23.14 6.49 13.42
CA ARG A 50 -24.58 6.62 13.67
C ARG A 50 -25.10 5.50 14.57
N ARG A 51 -24.68 4.26 14.32
CA ARG A 51 -25.06 3.10 15.13
C ARG A 51 -24.49 3.22 16.54
N ALA A 52 -23.23 3.62 16.68
CA ALA A 52 -22.60 3.84 17.98
C ALA A 52 -23.29 4.97 18.75
N HIS A 53 -23.70 6.04 18.07
CA HIS A 53 -24.47 7.12 18.67
C HIS A 53 -25.82 6.62 19.20
N LEU A 54 -26.57 5.83 18.40
CA LEU A 54 -27.84 5.24 18.84
C LEU A 54 -27.67 4.33 20.06
N LEU A 55 -26.61 3.53 20.09
CA LEU A 55 -26.28 2.71 21.25
C LEU A 55 -25.92 3.57 22.46
N ARG A 56 -25.13 4.63 22.29
CA ARG A 56 -24.78 5.56 23.38
C ARG A 56 -25.99 6.33 23.90
N THR A 57 -26.95 6.69 23.06
CA THR A 57 -28.18 7.32 23.55
C THR A 57 -29.06 6.30 24.26
N ALA A 58 -29.17 5.08 23.72
CA ALA A 58 -29.95 4.01 24.34
C ALA A 58 -29.37 3.57 25.69
N THR A 59 -28.04 3.42 25.80
CA THR A 59 -27.38 3.04 27.06
C THR A 59 -27.07 4.22 27.95
N GLY A 60 -26.89 5.43 27.40
CA GLY A 60 -26.55 6.63 28.15
C GLY A 60 -27.66 7.08 29.10
N ASP A 61 -28.92 6.81 28.77
CA ASP A 61 -30.03 7.02 29.70
C ASP A 61 -30.00 6.01 30.87
N ASP A 62 -29.54 4.77 30.63
CA ASP A 62 -29.34 3.76 31.68
C ASP A 62 -28.06 4.01 32.51
N ASP A 63 -26.97 4.46 31.87
CA ASP A 63 -25.68 4.74 32.49
C ASP A 63 -25.68 6.07 33.27
N ALA A 64 -26.40 7.10 32.81
CA ALA A 64 -26.58 8.34 33.56
C ALA A 64 -27.46 8.13 34.80
N ALA A 65 -28.47 7.26 34.71
CA ALA A 65 -29.24 6.81 35.87
C ALA A 65 -28.38 5.95 36.83
N ALA A 66 -27.53 5.05 36.31
CA ALA A 66 -26.63 4.22 37.12
C ALA A 66 -25.47 5.01 37.76
N ALA A 67 -24.98 6.07 37.10
CA ALA A 67 -23.95 6.96 37.63
C ALA A 67 -24.46 7.85 38.77
N ALA A 68 -25.76 8.22 38.75
CA ALA A 68 -26.41 8.88 39.88
C ALA A 68 -26.51 7.96 41.12
N ASP A 69 -26.55 6.65 40.92
CA ASP A 69 -26.59 5.62 41.97
C ASP A 69 -25.20 5.19 42.49
N GLY A 70 -24.10 5.78 42.01
CA GLY A 70 -22.74 5.58 42.54
C GLY A 70 -22.20 4.15 42.46
N ARG A 71 -22.88 3.24 41.76
CA ARG A 71 -22.38 1.89 41.48
C ARG A 71 -21.38 1.97 40.36
N GLU A 72 -20.09 2.01 40.71
CA GLU A 72 -19.01 1.73 39.76
C GLU A 72 -19.34 0.42 39.03
N SER A 73 -19.78 0.54 37.78
CA SER A 73 -19.99 -0.60 36.89
C SER A 73 -18.61 -1.14 36.51
N LYS A 74 -17.98 -1.86 37.46
CA LYS A 74 -16.86 -2.75 37.20
C LYS A 74 -17.37 -3.79 36.23
N GLY A 75 -17.24 -3.51 34.93
CA GLY A 75 -17.61 -4.42 33.86
C GLY A 75 -17.09 -5.81 34.22
N VAL A 76 -18.01 -6.78 34.30
CA VAL A 76 -17.73 -8.10 34.84
C VAL A 76 -16.59 -8.71 34.02
N ARG A 77 -15.38 -8.71 34.57
CA ARG A 77 -14.21 -9.31 33.93
C ARG A 77 -14.27 -10.82 34.17
N LEU A 78 -15.15 -11.48 33.41
CA LEU A 78 -15.38 -12.93 33.48
C LEU A 78 -14.08 -13.73 33.29
N PHE A 79 -13.09 -13.16 32.60
CA PHE A 79 -11.82 -13.82 32.25
C PHE A 79 -10.58 -13.25 32.96
N ALA A 80 -10.75 -12.38 33.97
CA ALA A 80 -9.62 -11.86 34.74
C ALA A 80 -8.66 -12.94 35.30
N PRO A 81 -9.14 -14.07 35.88
CA PRO A 81 -8.22 -15.07 36.42
C PRO A 81 -7.46 -15.83 35.32
N GLU A 82 -8.08 -16.08 34.17
CA GLU A 82 -7.47 -16.82 33.05
C GLU A 82 -6.46 -15.95 32.29
N GLU A 83 -6.76 -14.66 32.10
CA GLU A 83 -5.83 -13.69 31.52
C GLU A 83 -4.56 -13.54 32.37
N GLN A 84 -4.71 -13.49 33.69
CA GLN A 84 -3.56 -13.44 34.60
C GLN A 84 -2.71 -14.72 34.51
N GLN A 85 -3.34 -15.88 34.37
CA GLN A 85 -2.65 -17.16 34.23
C GLN A 85 -1.88 -17.25 32.90
N GLU A 86 -2.46 -16.77 31.80
CA GLU A 86 -1.75 -16.69 30.52
C GLU A 86 -0.59 -15.70 30.55
N GLN A 87 -0.77 -14.53 31.19
CA GLN A 87 0.31 -13.56 31.33
C GLN A 87 1.48 -14.14 32.13
N GLN A 88 1.22 -14.90 33.19
CA GLN A 88 2.25 -15.61 33.95
C GLN A 88 2.93 -16.72 33.11
N ARG A 89 2.17 -17.46 32.30
CA ARG A 89 2.72 -18.48 31.38
C ARG A 89 3.61 -17.86 30.30
N LEU A 90 3.21 -16.72 29.73
CA LEU A 90 4.01 -16.01 28.73
C LEU A 90 5.28 -15.41 29.34
N ALA A 91 5.20 -14.86 30.55
CA ALA A 91 6.36 -14.33 31.27
C ALA A 91 7.38 -15.44 31.58
N SER A 92 6.93 -16.55 32.18
CA SER A 92 7.77 -17.71 32.46
C SER A 92 8.35 -18.37 31.20
N ALA A 93 7.58 -18.45 30.12
CA ALA A 93 8.07 -18.95 28.83
C ALA A 93 9.12 -18.01 28.21
N ALA A 94 8.97 -16.68 28.37
CA ALA A 94 9.95 -15.70 27.92
C ALA A 94 11.26 -15.82 28.71
N ASP A 95 11.18 -16.04 30.02
CA ASP A 95 12.36 -16.21 30.87
C ASP A 95 13.08 -17.54 30.62
N ALA A 96 12.34 -18.63 30.41
CA ALA A 96 12.91 -19.92 29.98
C ALA A 96 13.64 -19.83 28.63
N ARG A 97 13.09 -19.07 27.67
CA ARG A 97 13.75 -18.81 26.38
C ARG A 97 15.04 -18.01 26.53
N LYS A 98 15.08 -17.02 27.43
CA LYS A 98 16.29 -16.24 27.72
C LYS A 98 17.37 -17.10 28.38
N ALA A 99 16.99 -17.96 29.33
CA ALA A 99 17.92 -18.88 29.99
C ALA A 99 18.51 -19.90 28.99
N ALA A 100 17.66 -20.52 28.17
CA ALA A 100 18.09 -21.45 27.12
C ALA A 100 18.97 -20.77 26.05
N ALA A 101 18.70 -19.51 25.70
CA ALA A 101 19.53 -18.74 24.79
C ALA A 101 20.93 -18.46 25.38
N GLN A 102 21.03 -18.16 26.68
CA GLN A 102 22.32 -17.93 27.34
C GLN A 102 23.16 -19.21 27.47
N GLU A 103 22.53 -20.36 27.72
CA GLU A 103 23.24 -21.64 27.84
C GLU A 103 23.75 -22.16 26.48
N THR A 104 23.02 -21.91 25.40
CA THR A 104 23.39 -22.34 24.04
C THR A 104 24.42 -21.43 23.36
N LEU A 105 24.53 -20.16 23.77
CA LEU A 105 25.53 -19.21 23.24
C LEU A 105 26.97 -19.49 23.71
N GLY A 106 27.17 -20.25 24.79
CA GLY A 106 28.51 -20.54 25.33
C GLY A 106 29.26 -21.70 24.65
N LYS A 107 28.58 -22.61 23.94
CA LYS A 107 29.19 -23.86 23.44
C LYS A 107 29.20 -24.04 21.93
N GLN A 108 28.42 -23.26 21.17
CA GLN A 108 28.44 -23.31 19.71
C GLN A 108 28.35 -21.90 19.11
N ALA A 109 29.48 -21.21 18.99
CA ALA A 109 29.58 -19.89 18.34
C ALA A 109 29.31 -19.90 16.82
N ALA A 110 28.82 -21.01 16.26
CA ALA A 110 28.48 -21.14 14.85
C ALA A 110 26.97 -21.32 14.71
N LEU A 111 26.26 -20.19 14.57
CA LEU A 111 24.88 -20.19 14.08
C LEU A 111 24.81 -21.04 12.80
N PRO A 112 23.83 -21.95 12.69
CA PRO A 112 23.68 -22.81 11.52
C PRO A 112 23.64 -21.98 10.24
N TRP A 113 24.22 -22.51 9.16
CA TRP A 113 24.44 -21.78 7.90
C TRP A 113 23.16 -21.14 7.31
N TYR A 114 21.99 -21.73 7.56
CA TYR A 114 20.69 -21.19 7.15
C TYR A 114 20.19 -20.01 8.01
N ALA A 115 20.66 -19.88 9.26
CA ALA A 115 20.33 -18.76 10.14
C ALA A 115 21.19 -17.50 9.86
N LYS A 116 22.33 -17.64 9.18
CA LYS A 116 23.16 -16.50 8.73
C LYS A 116 22.48 -15.67 7.64
N ALA A 117 21.78 -16.33 6.72
CA ALA A 117 21.20 -15.67 5.54
C ALA A 117 20.09 -14.66 5.88
N GLN A 118 19.29 -14.91 6.93
CA GLN A 118 18.25 -13.97 7.36
C GLN A 118 18.83 -12.73 8.06
N ARG A 119 19.94 -12.87 8.78
CA ARG A 119 20.60 -11.75 9.45
C ARG A 119 21.29 -10.83 8.45
N GLU A 120 21.94 -11.39 7.43
CA GLU A 120 22.56 -10.59 6.36
C GLU A 120 21.51 -9.84 5.50
N GLN A 121 20.31 -10.41 5.32
CA GLN A 121 19.20 -9.70 4.66
C GLN A 121 18.63 -8.56 5.51
N ALA A 122 18.44 -8.77 6.82
CA ALA A 122 17.99 -7.73 7.74
C ALA A 122 19.01 -6.57 7.83
N ASP A 123 20.31 -6.89 7.95
CA ASP A 123 21.39 -5.89 8.01
C ASP A 123 21.54 -5.12 6.67
N SER A 124 21.25 -5.77 5.54
CA SER A 124 21.22 -5.15 4.20
C SER A 124 20.11 -4.11 4.08
N ASP A 125 18.88 -4.46 4.49
CA ASP A 125 17.72 -3.60 4.35
C ASP A 125 17.79 -2.39 5.31
N GLU A 126 18.34 -2.56 6.52
CA GLU A 126 18.59 -1.44 7.43
C GLU A 126 19.69 -0.50 6.94
N ARG A 127 20.80 -1.02 6.38
CA ARG A 127 21.87 -0.19 5.80
C ARG A 127 21.36 0.63 4.60
N SER A 128 20.49 0.07 3.76
CA SER A 128 19.88 0.75 2.61
C SER A 128 19.01 1.94 3.03
N ASN A 129 18.13 1.73 4.01
CA ASN A 129 17.25 2.79 4.52
C ASN A 129 18.02 3.93 5.21
N ASN A 130 19.09 3.59 5.94
CA ASN A 130 19.91 4.58 6.62
C ASN A 130 20.80 5.38 5.64
N ALA A 131 21.27 4.75 4.55
CA ALA A 131 21.99 5.42 3.48
C ALA A 131 21.12 6.48 2.76
N SER A 132 19.87 6.14 2.42
CA SER A 132 18.91 7.07 1.82
C SER A 132 18.65 8.30 2.71
N ARG A 133 18.49 8.08 4.02
CA ARG A 133 18.29 9.17 5.00
C ARG A 133 19.53 10.06 5.13
N ARG A 134 20.73 9.49 5.12
CA ARG A 134 22.00 10.23 5.19
C ARG A 134 22.26 11.02 3.90
N GLU A 135 21.90 10.47 2.74
CA GLU A 135 22.00 11.15 1.46
C GLU A 135 21.01 12.32 1.36
N GLN A 136 19.76 12.15 1.82
CA GLN A 136 18.80 13.25 1.92
C GLN A 136 19.30 14.37 2.84
N LYS A 137 19.92 14.04 3.98
CA LYS A 137 20.56 15.04 4.85
C LYS A 137 21.69 15.78 4.14
N ARG A 138 22.58 15.08 3.42
CA ARG A 138 23.66 15.72 2.64
C ARG A 138 23.09 16.63 1.53
N LYS A 139 22.05 16.20 0.81
CA LYS A 139 21.39 17.03 -0.21
C LYS A 139 20.72 18.28 0.39
N ARG A 140 20.19 18.21 1.60
CA ARG A 140 19.63 19.38 2.31
C ARG A 140 20.74 20.32 2.79
N ALA A 141 21.86 19.78 3.30
CA ALA A 141 23.03 20.57 3.70
C ALA A 141 23.63 21.30 2.49
N LEU A 142 23.88 20.61 1.36
CA LEU A 142 24.36 21.24 0.12
C LEU A 142 23.42 22.33 -0.40
N LYS A 143 22.11 22.16 -0.26
CA LYS A 143 21.12 23.18 -0.64
C LYS A 143 21.12 24.38 0.30
N ASN A 144 21.52 24.21 1.55
CA ASN A 144 21.61 25.30 2.52
C ASN A 144 22.95 26.04 2.42
N GLU A 145 24.02 25.33 2.05
CA GLU A 145 25.36 25.87 1.85
C GLU A 145 25.60 26.40 0.42
N ASP A 146 24.58 26.43 -0.44
CA ASP A 146 24.69 26.96 -1.80
C ASP A 146 24.93 28.49 -1.76
N PRO A 147 26.15 28.97 -2.10
CA PRO A 147 26.51 30.39 -1.99
C PRO A 147 25.69 31.27 -2.95
N LEU A 148 25.05 30.71 -3.97
CA LEU A 148 24.14 31.46 -4.85
C LEU A 148 22.79 31.78 -4.20
N ARG A 149 22.46 31.22 -3.04
CA ARG A 149 21.20 31.57 -2.33
C ARG A 149 21.14 33.02 -1.90
N HIS A 150 22.27 33.61 -1.53
CA HIS A 150 22.34 35.02 -1.12
C HIS A 150 22.30 35.98 -2.32
N MET A 151 22.58 35.48 -3.52
CA MET A 151 22.57 36.24 -4.77
C MET A 151 21.24 36.14 -5.52
N ARG A 152 20.38 35.19 -5.18
CA ARG A 152 19.03 35.14 -5.77
C ARG A 152 18.18 36.23 -5.12
N PRO A 153 17.61 37.16 -5.91
CA PRO A 153 16.75 38.19 -5.37
C PRO A 153 15.63 37.51 -4.58
N ARG A 154 15.61 37.80 -3.28
CA ARG A 154 14.58 37.31 -2.35
C ARG A 154 13.26 37.85 -2.89
N ARG A 155 12.53 37.03 -3.65
CA ARG A 155 11.18 37.39 -4.10
C ARG A 155 10.43 37.75 -2.84
N ALA A 156 10.16 39.04 -2.69
CA ALA A 156 9.49 39.58 -1.52
C ALA A 156 8.24 38.73 -1.30
N ALA A 157 8.10 38.21 -0.08
CA ALA A 157 6.82 37.72 0.37
C ALA A 157 5.85 38.89 0.18
N GLN A 158 4.86 38.70 -0.70
CA GLN A 158 3.82 39.67 -0.96
C GLN A 158 2.89 39.69 0.26
N ASP A 159 3.30 40.45 1.27
CA ASP A 159 2.40 41.01 2.26
C ASP A 159 2.03 42.42 1.79
N GLY A 160 0.74 42.64 1.53
CA GLY A 160 0.12 43.97 1.59
C GLY A 160 0.21 44.87 0.36
N ASP A 161 -0.97 45.14 -0.22
CA ASP A 161 -1.50 46.49 -0.33
C ASP A 161 -0.70 47.53 -1.15
N SER A 162 -0.94 47.56 -2.46
CA SER A 162 -0.99 48.80 -3.26
C SER A 162 -1.58 48.48 -4.63
N GLY A 163 -2.70 49.13 -4.95
CA GLY A 163 -3.33 49.04 -6.25
C GLY A 163 -2.46 49.63 -7.34
N ASP A 164 -2.24 48.86 -8.40
CA ASP A 164 -1.98 49.41 -9.72
C ASP A 164 -2.48 48.42 -10.79
N ASP A 165 -3.16 48.98 -11.78
CA ASP A 165 -4.12 48.36 -12.68
C ASP A 165 -3.44 47.61 -13.84
N LEU A 166 -2.70 46.54 -13.54
CA LEU A 166 -2.22 45.59 -14.56
C LEU A 166 -2.77 44.19 -14.27
N ARG A 167 -4.05 44.01 -14.57
CA ARG A 167 -4.70 42.70 -14.56
C ARG A 167 -3.92 41.77 -15.50
N PRO A 168 -3.34 40.65 -15.02
CA PRO A 168 -2.88 39.61 -15.92
C PRO A 168 -4.13 39.09 -16.64
N VAL A 169 -4.15 39.26 -17.97
CA VAL A 169 -5.17 38.64 -18.83
C VAL A 169 -5.12 37.16 -18.50
N LYS A 170 -6.15 36.68 -17.80
CA LYS A 170 -6.38 35.26 -17.57
C LYS A 170 -6.66 34.66 -18.94
N LEU A 171 -5.59 34.29 -19.64
CA LEU A 171 -5.65 33.42 -20.80
C LEU A 171 -6.46 32.21 -20.37
N SER A 172 -7.48 31.87 -21.16
CA SER A 172 -8.32 30.72 -20.89
C SER A 172 -7.43 29.50 -20.66
N LYS A 173 -7.90 28.60 -19.79
CA LYS A 173 -7.17 27.37 -19.42
C LYS A 173 -6.66 26.61 -20.66
N ASP A 174 -7.38 26.73 -21.78
CA ASP A 174 -7.05 26.13 -23.07
C ASP A 174 -5.85 26.80 -23.77
N ALA A 175 -5.67 28.11 -23.61
CA ALA A 175 -4.52 28.84 -24.16
C ALA A 175 -3.25 28.59 -23.33
N GLU A 176 -3.38 28.46 -22.01
CA GLU A 176 -2.25 28.09 -21.13
C GLU A 176 -1.81 26.63 -21.38
N GLU A 177 -2.74 25.74 -21.70
CA GLU A 177 -2.43 24.34 -22.05
C GLU A 177 -1.80 24.21 -23.45
N ARG A 178 -2.17 25.09 -24.40
CA ARG A 178 -1.49 25.21 -25.71
C ARG A 178 -0.04 25.67 -25.58
N ALA A 179 0.21 26.75 -24.82
CA ALA A 179 1.56 27.25 -24.60
C ALA A 179 2.48 26.21 -23.91
N ARG A 180 1.93 25.44 -22.96
CA ARG A 180 2.66 24.32 -22.32
C ARG A 180 2.94 23.15 -23.27
N ARG A 181 2.08 22.92 -24.27
CA ARG A 181 2.31 21.90 -25.31
C ARG A 181 3.40 22.31 -26.29
N GLU A 182 3.41 23.57 -26.71
CA GLU A 182 4.40 24.08 -27.67
C GLU A 182 5.81 24.07 -27.07
N TYR A 183 5.97 24.54 -25.83
CA TYR A 183 7.26 24.54 -25.14
C TYR A 183 7.83 23.13 -24.88
N ARG A 184 6.97 22.12 -24.72
CA ARG A 184 7.40 20.71 -24.52
C ARG A 184 7.81 20.03 -25.83
N SER A 185 7.35 20.55 -26.99
CA SER A 185 7.66 19.97 -28.29
C SER A 185 9.05 20.35 -28.80
N GLU A 186 9.53 21.55 -28.47
CA GLU A 186 10.83 22.02 -28.94
C GLU A 186 12.00 21.47 -28.13
N TYR A 187 11.82 21.24 -26.82
CA TYR A 187 12.88 20.69 -25.97
C TYR A 187 13.00 19.15 -26.01
N SER A 188 11.99 18.44 -26.52
CA SER A 188 12.02 16.97 -26.60
C SER A 188 12.66 16.42 -27.88
N ARG A 189 12.84 17.27 -28.92
CA ARG A 189 13.44 16.87 -30.19
C ARG A 189 14.97 16.85 -30.15
N SER A 190 15.60 17.73 -29.36
CA SER A 190 17.08 17.78 -29.22
C SER A 190 17.63 16.87 -28.11
N ALA A 191 16.82 16.51 -27.11
CA ALA A 191 17.26 15.64 -26.00
C ALA A 191 17.12 14.13 -26.29
N SER A 192 16.34 13.74 -27.31
CA SER A 192 16.11 12.34 -27.65
C SER A 192 17.13 11.74 -28.63
N GLU A 193 17.84 12.57 -29.40
CA GLU A 193 18.91 12.08 -30.30
C GLU A 193 20.20 11.71 -29.56
N SER A 194 20.56 12.39 -28.46
CA SER A 194 21.79 12.10 -27.71
C SER A 194 21.66 10.95 -26.71
N LEU A 195 20.46 10.65 -26.21
CA LEU A 195 20.19 9.53 -25.28
C LEU A 195 19.88 8.20 -25.98
N ALA A 196 19.41 8.22 -27.22
CA ALA A 196 19.17 7.01 -28.02
C ALA A 196 20.49 6.33 -28.45
N ALA A 197 21.56 7.11 -28.66
CA ALA A 197 22.87 6.56 -29.06
C ALA A 197 23.61 5.84 -27.91
N TYR A 198 23.33 6.17 -26.65
CA TYR A 198 24.01 5.56 -25.49
C TYR A 198 23.33 4.27 -24.99
N THR A 199 22.03 4.10 -25.21
CA THR A 199 21.25 2.96 -24.67
C THR A 199 21.21 1.73 -25.59
N ALA A 200 21.67 1.84 -26.84
CA ALA A 200 21.70 0.72 -27.77
C ALA A 200 22.86 -0.27 -27.52
N LYS A 201 23.86 0.08 -26.72
CA LYS A 201 25.07 -0.76 -26.49
C LYS A 201 24.98 -1.69 -25.26
N GLU A 202 24.00 -1.54 -24.39
CA GLU A 202 23.86 -2.38 -23.16
C GLU A 202 22.92 -3.59 -23.31
N ARG A 203 22.22 -3.75 -24.44
CA ARG A 203 21.18 -4.79 -24.59
C ARG A 203 21.66 -6.17 -25.05
N ARG A 204 22.96 -6.47 -25.00
CA ARG A 204 23.51 -7.78 -25.42
C ARG A 204 24.05 -8.66 -24.29
N GLY A 205 23.89 -8.31 -23.02
CA GLY A 205 24.27 -9.17 -21.90
C GLY A 205 23.36 -8.99 -20.70
N SER A 206 22.92 -10.10 -20.10
CA SER A 206 21.97 -10.21 -18.96
C SER A 206 20.54 -9.81 -19.31
N ASP A 207 19.57 -10.73 -19.34
CA ASP A 207 18.87 -11.15 -18.14
C ASP A 207 18.27 -12.56 -18.31
N LYS A 208 18.98 -13.58 -17.83
CA LYS A 208 18.31 -14.80 -17.41
C LYS A 208 17.71 -14.49 -16.04
N PRO A 209 16.37 -14.53 -15.85
CA PRO A 209 15.79 -14.31 -14.52
C PRO A 209 16.40 -15.32 -13.57
N SER A 210 17.14 -14.81 -12.58
CA SER A 210 17.77 -15.59 -11.51
C SER A 210 16.78 -16.65 -11.01
N SER A 211 17.20 -17.92 -11.03
CA SER A 211 16.40 -19.08 -10.62
C SER A 211 15.70 -18.91 -9.27
N ARG A 212 16.27 -18.07 -8.39
CA ARG A 212 15.69 -17.68 -7.11
C ARG A 212 14.35 -16.94 -7.22
N LYS A 213 14.14 -16.11 -8.26
CA LYS A 213 12.86 -15.43 -8.48
C LYS A 213 11.76 -16.40 -8.87
N ARG A 214 12.06 -17.38 -9.73
CA ARG A 214 11.09 -18.42 -10.16
C ARG A 214 10.63 -19.28 -8.98
N ALA A 215 11.57 -19.77 -8.17
CA ALA A 215 11.25 -20.57 -6.99
C ALA A 215 10.36 -19.83 -5.96
N LYS A 216 10.54 -18.51 -5.80
CA LYS A 216 9.70 -17.70 -4.90
C LYS A 216 8.27 -17.55 -5.40
N ASP A 217 8.08 -17.44 -6.71
CA ASP A 217 6.75 -17.34 -7.30
C ASP A 217 6.02 -18.68 -7.30
N ASP A 218 6.73 -19.80 -7.49
CA ASP A 218 6.18 -21.15 -7.36
C ASP A 218 5.75 -21.45 -5.92
N ALA A 219 6.56 -21.10 -4.92
CA ALA A 219 6.18 -21.26 -3.51
C ALA A 219 4.92 -20.46 -3.14
N LYS A 220 4.74 -19.25 -3.69
CA LYS A 220 3.52 -18.46 -3.50
C LYS A 220 2.30 -19.09 -4.15
N ARG A 221 2.47 -19.73 -5.32
CA ARG A 221 1.37 -20.47 -5.99
C ARG A 221 0.92 -21.66 -5.15
N VAL A 222 1.87 -22.45 -4.65
CA VAL A 222 1.59 -23.60 -3.78
C VAL A 222 0.88 -23.16 -2.48
N ALA A 223 1.36 -22.10 -1.84
CA ALA A 223 0.71 -21.57 -0.62
C ALA A 223 -0.73 -21.07 -0.90
N LYS A 224 -0.95 -20.40 -2.02
CA LYS A 224 -2.27 -19.94 -2.44
C LYS A 224 -3.21 -21.12 -2.74
N GLU A 225 -2.70 -22.17 -3.36
CA GLU A 225 -3.48 -23.38 -3.67
C GLU A 225 -3.86 -24.15 -2.39
N ALA A 226 -2.95 -24.27 -1.43
CA ALA A 226 -3.24 -24.85 -0.11
C ALA A 226 -4.34 -24.08 0.63
N MET A 227 -4.31 -22.73 0.58
CA MET A 227 -5.35 -21.89 1.16
C MET A 227 -6.72 -22.11 0.49
N ILE A 228 -6.74 -22.23 -0.84
CA ILE A 228 -7.99 -22.52 -1.58
C ILE A 228 -8.55 -23.90 -1.22
N GLN A 229 -7.69 -24.90 -1.04
CA GLN A 229 -8.11 -26.23 -0.62
C GLN A 229 -8.71 -26.23 0.80
N GLN A 230 -8.15 -25.45 1.73
CA GLN A 230 -8.74 -25.28 3.06
C GLN A 230 -10.15 -24.67 2.99
N LEU A 231 -10.34 -23.62 2.20
CA LEU A 231 -11.66 -23.00 2.02
C LEU A 231 -12.69 -23.94 1.38
N ARG A 232 -12.25 -24.86 0.50
CA ARG A 232 -13.12 -25.90 -0.06
C ARG A 232 -13.56 -26.90 0.99
N ARG A 233 -12.63 -27.39 1.82
CA ARG A 233 -12.95 -28.31 2.92
C ARG A 233 -13.90 -27.68 3.94
N GLU A 234 -13.62 -26.44 4.35
CA GLU A 234 -14.49 -25.73 5.29
C GLU A 234 -15.91 -25.53 4.72
N ARG A 235 -16.03 -25.30 3.41
CA ARG A 235 -17.33 -25.22 2.74
C ARG A 235 -18.04 -26.56 2.72
N GLU A 236 -17.34 -27.64 2.38
CA GLU A 236 -17.90 -29.00 2.38
C GLU A 236 -18.39 -29.39 3.78
N GLU A 237 -17.62 -29.12 4.83
CA GLU A 237 -18.01 -29.36 6.22
C GLU A 237 -19.27 -28.58 6.62
N ARG A 238 -19.39 -27.31 6.19
CA ARG A 238 -20.61 -26.52 6.40
C ARG A 238 -21.80 -27.14 5.68
N GLU A 239 -21.66 -27.48 4.41
CA GLU A 239 -22.71 -28.11 3.61
C GLU A 239 -23.11 -29.48 4.20
N GLU A 240 -22.16 -30.26 4.72
CA GLU A 240 -22.44 -31.52 5.44
C GLU A 240 -23.19 -31.28 6.74
N SER A 241 -22.76 -30.31 7.55
CA SER A 241 -23.47 -29.97 8.79
C SER A 241 -24.91 -29.51 8.52
N GLU A 242 -25.13 -28.76 7.44
CA GLU A 242 -26.46 -28.34 6.99
C GLU A 242 -27.29 -29.52 6.50
N ARG A 243 -26.70 -30.48 5.77
CA ARG A 243 -27.38 -31.72 5.37
C ARG A 243 -27.78 -32.57 6.57
N VAL A 244 -26.90 -32.73 7.55
CA VAL A 244 -27.20 -33.47 8.79
C VAL A 244 -28.33 -32.78 9.54
N ARG A 245 -28.29 -31.45 9.65
CA ARG A 245 -29.35 -30.67 10.29
C ARG A 245 -30.68 -30.79 9.55
N ALA A 246 -30.67 -30.72 8.23
CA ALA A 246 -31.87 -30.88 7.40
C ALA A 246 -32.44 -32.31 7.52
N ALA A 247 -31.60 -33.34 7.51
CA ALA A 247 -32.01 -34.73 7.70
C ALA A 247 -32.60 -34.95 9.10
N ALA A 248 -32.04 -34.34 10.13
CA ALA A 248 -32.57 -34.40 11.49
C ALA A 248 -33.96 -33.75 11.61
N LEU A 249 -34.21 -32.65 10.89
CA LEU A 249 -35.53 -32.03 10.83
C LEU A 249 -36.55 -32.92 10.11
N LEU A 250 -36.17 -33.56 9.01
CA LEU A 250 -37.04 -34.48 8.26
C LEU A 250 -37.35 -35.78 9.01
N ARG A 251 -36.48 -36.24 9.92
CA ARG A 251 -36.75 -37.40 10.78
C ARG A 251 -37.68 -37.10 11.97
N ARG A 252 -37.94 -35.82 12.25
CA ARG A 252 -38.72 -35.38 13.42
C ARG A 252 -40.21 -35.15 13.10
N THR A 253 -40.59 -35.23 11.82
CA THR A 253 -41.97 -35.23 11.33
C THR A 253 -42.47 -36.64 11.11
#